data_AF-A0A3D4JY45-F1
#
_entry.id   AF-A0A3D4JY45-F1
#
_cell.length_a   1.000
_cell.length_b   1.000
_cell.length_c   1.000
_cell.angle_alpha   90.00
_cell.angle_beta   90.00
_cell.angle_gamma   90.00
#
_symmetry.space_group_name_H-M   'P 1'
#
loop_
_entity.id
_entity.type
_entity.pdbx_description
1 polymer ?
#
loop_
_entity_poly.entity_id
_entity_poly.type
_entity_poly.pdbx_seq_one_letter_code
_entity_poly.pdbx_strand_id
1 'polypeptide(L)'
;TANCIGYSAFLASVIQFRLKQSGLQNDWKVHHNVGEIYLMNENINRHFNSGFFKDHDFVTVENVKTKETIGVDATVYDYFRIERIKLK
;
A
#
# COMPACT_ATOMS: atom_id res chain seq x y z
N THR A 1 -4.48 -10.06 14.39
CA THR A 1 -5.71 -9.62 13.70
C THR A 1 -5.31 -9.05 12.36
N ALA A 2 -5.90 -9.55 11.27
CA ALA A 2 -5.60 -9.15 9.89
C ALA A 2 -6.27 -7.81 9.54
N ASN A 3 -5.78 -6.72 10.15
CA ASN A 3 -6.31 -5.38 9.90
C ASN A 3 -5.88 -4.85 8.53
N CYS A 4 -4.74 -5.28 7.99
CA CYS A 4 -4.16 -4.74 6.76
C CYS A 4 -5.08 -4.86 5.53
N ILE A 5 -5.77 -6.00 5.36
CA ILE A 5 -6.74 -6.21 4.28
C ILE A 5 -7.83 -5.14 4.30
N GLY A 6 -8.42 -4.89 5.47
CA GLY A 6 -9.50 -3.91 5.64
C GLY A 6 -9.00 -2.47 5.46
N TYR A 7 -7.84 -2.14 6.04
CA TYR A 7 -7.20 -0.85 5.88
C TYR A 7 -6.87 -0.56 4.41
N SER A 8 -6.30 -1.54 3.70
CA SER A 8 -5.91 -1.42 2.30
C SER A 8 -7.13 -1.29 1.39
N ALA A 9 -8.16 -2.13 1.57
CA ALA A 9 -9.40 -2.03 0.80
C ALA A 9 -10.11 -0.69 1.01
N PHE A 10 -10.18 -0.19 2.25
CA PHE A 10 -10.76 1.11 2.56
C PHE A 10 -9.93 2.26 1.95
N LEU A 11 -8.61 2.22 2.13
CA LEU A 11 -7.70 3.23 1.58
C LEU A 11 -7.81 3.29 0.05
N ALA A 12 -7.80 2.15 -0.64
CA ALA A 12 -7.94 2.09 -2.09
C ALA A 12 -9.25 2.73 -2.55
N SER A 13 -10.35 2.45 -1.85
CA SER A 13 -11.67 3.04 -2.14
C SER A 13 -11.69 4.56 -1.93
N VAL A 14 -11.07 5.05 -0.85
CA VAL A 14 -10.96 6.49 -0.56
C VAL A 14 -10.13 7.20 -1.62
N ILE A 15 -8.97 6.65 -1.99
CA ILE A 15 -8.11 7.24 -3.04
C ILE A 15 -8.86 7.28 -4.37
N GLN A 16 -9.50 6.18 -4.76
CA GLN A 16 -10.26 6.13 -6.01
C GLN A 16 -11.41 7.14 -6.04
N PHE A 17 -12.13 7.28 -4.92
CA PHE A 17 -13.18 8.29 -4.77
C PHE A 17 -12.61 9.71 -4.93
N ARG A 18 -11.48 10.02 -4.29
CA ARG A 18 -10.82 11.33 -4.41
C ARG A 18 -10.34 11.62 -5.82
N LEU A 19 -9.73 10.65 -6.50
CA LEU A 19 -9.31 10.80 -7.90
C LEU A 19 -10.48 11.10 -8.81
N LYS A 20 -11.63 10.42 -8.60
CA LYS A 20 -12.86 10.70 -9.35
C LYS A 20 -13.39 12.10 -9.08
N GLN A 21 -13.40 12.57 -7.82
CA GLN A 21 -13.81 13.94 -7.48
C GLN A 21 -12.92 14.99 -8.14
N SER A 22 -11.63 14.71 -8.30
CA SER A 22 -10.66 15.61 -8.92
C SER A 22 -10.55 15.49 -10.45
N GLY A 23 -11.34 14.60 -11.09
CA GLY A 23 -11.27 14.37 -12.54
C GLY A 23 -10.01 13.63 -13.02
N LEU A 24 -9.27 13.00 -12.10
CA LEU A 24 -7.98 12.34 -12.33
C LEU A 24 -8.07 10.81 -12.49
N GLN A 25 -9.28 10.23 -12.46
CA GLN A 25 -9.48 8.78 -12.48
C GLN A 25 -8.98 8.08 -13.76
N ASN A 26 -8.79 8.81 -14.85
CA ASN A 26 -8.23 8.28 -16.09
C ASN A 26 -6.70 8.41 -16.16
N ASP A 27 -6.13 9.32 -15.35
CA ASP A 27 -4.69 9.58 -15.30
C ASP A 27 -3.99 8.72 -14.24
N TRP A 28 -4.72 8.31 -13.20
CA TRP A 28 -4.19 7.53 -12.09
C TRP A 28 -5.01 6.27 -11.84
N LYS A 29 -4.32 5.14 -11.68
CA LYS A 29 -4.91 3.84 -11.33
C LYS A 29 -4.55 3.46 -9.91
N VAL A 30 -5.52 2.95 -9.17
CA VAL A 30 -5.36 2.47 -7.79
C VAL A 30 -5.35 0.95 -7.82
N HIS A 31 -4.36 0.34 -7.19
CA HIS A 31 -4.22 -1.10 -7.09
C HIS A 31 -4.12 -1.52 -5.63
N HIS A 32 -4.89 -2.54 -5.27
CA HIS A 32 -4.73 -3.27 -4.03
C HIS A 32 -3.77 -4.43 -4.31
N ASN A 33 -2.65 -4.49 -3.58
CA ASN A 33 -1.62 -5.50 -3.76
C ASN A 33 -1.35 -6.23 -2.44
N VAL A 34 -0.79 -7.43 -2.55
CA VAL A 34 -0.30 -8.23 -1.44
C VAL A 34 1.18 -8.52 -1.68
N GLY A 35 2.02 -8.37 -0.66
CA GLY A 35 3.44 -8.65 -0.77
C GLY A 35 4.15 -8.78 0.57
N GLU A 36 5.47 -8.96 0.50
CA GLU A 36 6.33 -9.09 1.68
C GLU A 36 6.95 -7.75 2.07
N ILE A 37 7.19 -7.57 3.38
CA ILE A 37 7.86 -6.37 3.90
C ILE A 37 9.37 -6.61 3.96
N TYR A 38 10.12 -5.68 3.37
CA TYR A 38 11.58 -5.63 3.46
C TYR A 38 12.02 -4.40 4.25
N LEU A 39 12.83 -4.61 5.29
CA LEU A 39 13.46 -3.55 6.06
C LEU A 39 14.98 -3.71 5.96
N MET A 40 15.72 -2.63 5.64
CA MET A 40 17.17 -2.68 5.40
C MET A 40 17.59 -3.79 4.41
N ASN A 41 16.77 -4.01 3.38
CA ASN A 41 16.92 -5.07 2.36
C ASN A 41 16.77 -6.52 2.88
N GLU A 42 16.35 -6.70 4.13
CA GLU A 42 16.05 -8.01 4.71
C GLU A 42 14.54 -8.22 4.80
N ASN A 43 14.09 -9.43 4.45
CA ASN A 43 12.68 -9.81 4.61
C ASN A 43 12.39 -9.95 6.11
N ILE A 44 11.44 -9.16 6.62
CA ILE A 44 11.13 -9.09 8.05
C ILE A 44 10.60 -10.42 8.61
N ASN A 45 10.03 -11.29 7.75
CA ASN A 45 9.57 -12.62 8.14
C ASN A 45 10.71 -13.54 8.61
N ARG A 46 11.97 -13.22 8.29
CA ARG A 46 13.14 -13.95 8.84
C ARG A 46 13.36 -13.68 10.33
N HIS A 47 12.88 -12.53 10.81
CA HIS A 47 13.09 -12.06 12.18
C HIS A 47 11.83 -12.17 13.04
N PHE A 48 10.65 -12.11 12.42
CA PHE A 48 9.36 -12.13 13.12
C PHE A 48 8.41 -13.17 12.52
N ASN A 49 8.06 -14.21 13.29
CA ASN A 49 7.09 -15.24 12.91
C ASN A 49 5.63 -14.85 13.24
N SER A 50 5.30 -13.57 13.14
CA SER A 50 3.92 -13.11 13.35
C SER A 50 3.14 -13.18 12.05
N GLY A 51 1.90 -13.66 12.09
CA GLY A 51 0.98 -13.65 10.94
C GLY A 51 0.70 -12.25 10.40
N PHE A 52 1.05 -11.19 11.15
CA PHE A 52 0.98 -9.80 10.69
C PHE A 52 1.95 -9.48 9.54
N PHE A 53 3.13 -10.10 9.49
CA PHE A 53 4.17 -9.74 8.53
C PHE A 53 4.23 -10.66 7.28
N LYS A 54 3.45 -11.75 7.30
CA LYS A 54 3.61 -12.87 6.36
C LYS A 54 3.17 -12.51 4.95
N ASP A 55 1.96 -12.00 4.83
CA ASP A 55 1.36 -11.46 3.62
C ASP A 55 0.75 -10.12 3.99
N HIS A 56 1.23 -9.03 3.38
CA HIS A 56 0.84 -7.68 3.77
C HIS A 56 0.14 -6.95 2.63
N ASP A 57 -1.09 -6.55 2.87
CA ASP A 57 -1.92 -5.79 1.95
C ASP A 57 -1.53 -4.30 1.97
N PHE A 58 -1.25 -3.75 0.79
CA PHE A 58 -0.92 -2.34 0.59
C PHE A 58 -1.53 -1.80 -0.71
N VAL A 59 -1.51 -0.48 -0.86
CA VAL A 59 -2.08 0.20 -2.02
C VAL A 59 -0.95 0.80 -2.86
N THR A 60 -1.06 0.68 -4.18
CA THR A 60 -0.26 1.48 -5.10
C THR A 60 -1.14 2.39 -5.94
N VAL A 61 -0.61 3.56 -6.28
CA VAL A 61 -1.25 4.52 -7.17
C VAL A 61 -0.30 4.78 -8.33
N GLU A 62 -0.64 4.32 -9.53
CA GLU A 62 0.16 4.45 -10.75
C GLU A 62 -0.36 5.60 -11.61
N ASN A 63 0.51 6.51 -12.03
CA ASN A 63 0.22 7.45 -13.11
C ASN A 63 0.35 6.74 -14.46
N VAL A 64 -0.76 6.69 -15.21
CA VAL A 64 -0.83 5.96 -16.48
C VAL A 64 0.11 6.53 -17.54
N LYS A 65 0.33 7.85 -17.52
CA LYS A 65 1.15 8.59 -18.49
C LYS A 65 2.64 8.52 -18.16
N THR A 66 3.02 8.81 -16.92
CA THR A 66 4.44 8.91 -16.52
C THR A 66 5.03 7.59 -16.05
N LYS A 67 4.20 6.59 -15.75
CA LYS A 67 4.59 5.31 -15.12
C LYS A 67 5.18 5.47 -13.71
N GLU A 68 4.98 6.63 -13.09
CA GLU A 68 5.28 6.83 -11.68
C GLU A 68 4.31 6.01 -10.82
N THR A 69 4.85 5.28 -9.84
CA THR A 69 4.07 4.48 -8.90
C THR A 69 4.37 4.91 -7.47
N ILE A 70 3.32 5.24 -6.72
CA ILE A 70 3.39 5.62 -5.31
C ILE A 70 2.84 4.45 -4.48
N GLY A 71 3.67 3.89 -3.61
CA GLY A 71 3.24 2.87 -2.64
C GLY A 71 2.81 3.50 -1.32
N VAL A 72 1.63 3.13 -0.83
CA VAL A 72 1.05 3.62 0.42
C VAL A 72 0.50 2.45 1.22
N ASP A 73 0.74 2.49 2.52
CA ASP A 73 0.33 1.43 3.44
C ASP A 73 -0.22 2.03 4.71
N ALA A 74 -1.56 1.98 4.85
CA ALA A 74 -2.22 2.57 5.99
C ALA A 74 -1.92 1.84 7.30
N THR A 75 -1.61 0.54 7.26
CA THR A 75 -1.26 -0.22 8.46
C THR A 75 0.11 0.22 8.96
N VAL A 76 1.09 0.30 8.05
CA VAL A 76 2.43 0.77 8.41
C VAL A 76 2.40 2.23 8.86
N TYR A 77 1.56 3.08 8.26
CA TYR A 77 1.35 4.44 8.76
C TYR A 77 0.73 4.48 10.16
N ASP A 78 -0.24 3.62 10.47
CA ASP A 78 -0.90 3.60 11.78
C ASP A 78 0.09 3.27 12.91
N TYR A 79 0.93 2.24 12.70
CA TYR A 79 1.92 1.79 13.69
C TYR A 79 3.22 2.60 13.71
N PHE A 80 3.72 3.02 12.55
CA PHE A 80 5.08 3.56 12.41
C PHE A 80 5.13 4.98 11.84
N ARG A 81 3.98 5.55 11.46
CA ARG A 81 3.88 6.90 10.85
C ARG A 81 4.71 7.06 9.56
N ILE A 82 4.94 5.95 8.83
CA ILE A 82 5.60 5.97 7.52
C ILE A 82 4.53 6.25 6.46
N GLU A 83 4.66 7.37 5.77
CA GLU A 83 3.66 7.83 4.79
C GLU A 83 3.76 7.12 3.44
N ARG A 84 4.95 6.67 3.06
CA ARG A 84 5.22 6.07 1.74
C ARG A 84 6.14 4.88 1.86
N ILE A 85 5.84 3.85 1.08
CA ILE A 85 6.68 2.67 0.92
C ILE A 85 7.28 2.64 -0.48
N LYS A 86 8.44 1.98 -0.61
CA LYS A 86 9.06 1.72 -1.90
C LYS A 86 8.75 0.29 -2.32
N LEU A 87 8.38 0.13 -3.58
CA LEU A 87 8.32 -1.18 -4.21
C LEU A 87 9.75 -1.64 -4.52
N LYS A 88 10.00 -2.92 -4.31
CA LYS A 88 11.29 -3.56 -4.59
C LYS A 88 11.28 -4.15 -6.00
#